data_AF-A0A6J3D050-F1
#
_entry.id   AF-A0A6J3D050-F1
#
_cell.length_a   1.000
_cell.length_b   1.000
_cell.length_c   1.000
_cell.angle_alpha   90.00
_cell.angle_beta   90.00
_cell.angle_gamma   90.00
#
_symmetry.space_group_name_H-M   'P 1'
#
loop_
_entity.id
_entity.type
_entity.pdbx_description
1 polymer ?
#
loop_
_entity_poly.entity_id
_entity_poly.type
_entity_poly.pdbx_seq_one_letter_code
_entity_poly.pdbx_strand_id
1 'polypeptide(L)'
;MTQRRREGASWRMERDGAAAAAGPGGEAPSSAPAPGTAPGPAPRRRKAAKKRKEAAVAAIPRGRPKSGRVWKDPGRKRFSLMVRDKPLRASWERKVKERQERRLVRELARQLQEGKQRQREEKKRRREENLKRRLENERKAEIVQVIRNPTKLKRAKKKQLRRVEKRDTLAALQKAPVRHKAATE
;
A
#
# COMPACT_ATOMS: atom_id res chain seq x y z
N MET A 1 -15.35 19.90 -44.56
CA MET A 1 -14.01 19.39 -44.21
C MET A 1 -14.01 18.79 -42.81
N THR A 2 -14.11 17.46 -42.78
CA THR A 2 -13.56 16.50 -41.80
C THR A 2 -13.58 16.85 -40.30
N GLN A 3 -14.68 16.48 -39.64
CA GLN A 3 -14.70 16.28 -38.18
C GLN A 3 -13.97 14.98 -37.82
N ARG A 4 -13.01 15.08 -36.90
CA ARG A 4 -12.15 14.00 -36.44
C ARG A 4 -12.89 13.11 -35.44
N ARG A 5 -13.16 11.88 -35.88
CA ARG A 5 -13.69 10.72 -35.16
C ARG A 5 -13.00 10.53 -33.81
N ARG A 6 -13.78 10.49 -32.71
CA ARG A 6 -13.33 10.01 -31.39
C ARG A 6 -13.44 8.49 -31.38
N GLU A 7 -12.32 7.80 -31.49
CA GLU A 7 -12.26 6.35 -31.23
C GLU A 7 -11.85 6.16 -29.77
N GLY A 8 -12.81 5.72 -28.95
CA GLY A 8 -12.57 5.28 -27.59
C GLY A 8 -12.06 3.84 -27.61
N ALA A 9 -10.80 3.64 -27.26
CA ALA A 9 -10.22 2.31 -27.05
C ALA A 9 -10.74 1.73 -25.73
N SER A 10 -11.81 0.95 -25.79
CA SER A 10 -12.29 0.08 -24.72
C SER A 10 -11.49 -1.22 -24.74
N TRP A 11 -10.52 -1.36 -23.83
CA TRP A 11 -9.88 -2.64 -23.57
C TRP A 11 -10.82 -3.52 -22.75
N ARG A 12 -11.72 -4.22 -23.44
CA ARG A 12 -12.48 -5.36 -22.90
C ARG A 12 -11.59 -6.60 -23.07
N MET A 13 -10.96 -7.03 -21.98
CA MET A 13 -10.24 -8.31 -21.93
C MET A 13 -11.25 -9.44 -21.89
N GLU A 14 -11.41 -10.08 -23.04
CA GLU A 14 -12.09 -11.34 -23.28
C GLU A 14 -11.22 -12.47 -22.69
N ARG A 15 -11.79 -13.29 -21.82
CA ARG A 15 -11.19 -14.55 -21.35
C ARG A 15 -12.02 -15.68 -21.91
N ASP A 16 -11.56 -16.25 -22.99
CA ASP A 16 -11.89 -17.62 -23.37
C ASP A 16 -10.77 -18.55 -22.91
N GLY A 17 -11.14 -19.75 -22.44
CA GLY A 17 -10.18 -20.85 -22.37
C GLY A 17 -10.30 -21.80 -21.18
N ALA A 18 -11.27 -22.71 -21.30
CA ALA A 18 -11.04 -24.15 -21.29
C ALA A 18 -10.86 -24.94 -19.97
N ALA A 19 -11.61 -26.06 -20.00
CA ALA A 19 -11.25 -27.41 -19.55
C ALA A 19 -11.48 -27.77 -18.07
N ALA A 20 -12.74 -28.12 -17.78
CA ALA A 20 -13.05 -29.19 -16.85
C ALA A 20 -12.60 -30.53 -17.45
N ALA A 21 -11.53 -31.11 -16.91
CA ALA A 21 -11.12 -32.48 -17.19
C ALA A 21 -11.47 -33.35 -15.99
N ALA A 22 -12.57 -34.10 -16.13
CA ALA A 22 -12.86 -35.26 -15.32
C ALA A 22 -11.92 -36.39 -15.74
N GLY A 23 -11.09 -36.86 -14.80
CA GLY A 23 -10.21 -38.01 -14.98
C GLY A 23 -10.87 -39.29 -14.44
N PRO A 24 -10.78 -40.42 -15.17
CA PRO A 24 -11.59 -41.61 -14.96
C PRO A 24 -11.04 -42.55 -13.88
N GLY A 25 -11.90 -43.49 -13.48
CA GLY A 25 -11.67 -44.50 -12.47
C GLY A 25 -10.46 -45.40 -12.72
N GLY A 26 -9.83 -45.78 -11.60
CA GLY A 26 -8.92 -46.91 -11.51
C GLY A 26 -9.53 -47.95 -10.57
N GLU A 27 -10.15 -48.97 -11.16
CA GLU A 27 -10.42 -50.25 -10.51
C GLU A 27 -9.18 -51.13 -10.57
N ALA A 28 -8.80 -51.70 -9.42
CA ALA A 28 -8.35 -53.09 -9.21
C ALA A 28 -7.61 -53.20 -7.85
N PRO A 29 -7.53 -54.39 -7.23
CA PRO A 29 -8.52 -55.45 -7.13
C PRO A 29 -8.86 -55.79 -5.67
N SER A 30 -10.05 -56.36 -5.49
CA SER A 30 -10.49 -57.05 -4.27
C SER A 30 -9.52 -58.19 -3.92
N SER A 31 -8.90 -58.11 -2.75
CA SER A 31 -8.30 -59.28 -2.08
C SER A 31 -8.97 -59.43 -0.72
N ALA A 32 -9.47 -60.64 -0.47
CA ALA A 32 -10.30 -61.03 0.66
C ALA A 32 -9.61 -60.79 2.03
N PRO A 33 -10.33 -60.37 3.07
CA PRO A 33 -9.84 -60.51 4.44
C PRO A 33 -10.14 -61.91 4.97
N ALA A 34 -9.09 -62.67 5.27
CA ALA A 34 -9.16 -63.86 6.12
C ALA A 34 -9.69 -63.49 7.53
N PRO A 35 -10.49 -64.36 8.18
CA PRO A 35 -11.02 -64.10 9.52
C PRO A 35 -9.92 -64.34 10.55
N GLY A 36 -9.33 -63.26 11.05
CA GLY A 36 -8.19 -63.33 11.97
C GLY A 36 -8.34 -62.40 13.16
N THR A 37 -8.69 -63.00 14.30
CA THR A 37 -8.34 -62.52 15.64
C THR A 37 -9.18 -61.38 16.21
N ALA A 38 -10.14 -61.76 17.05
CA ALA A 38 -10.80 -60.90 18.01
C ALA A 38 -9.78 -60.07 18.82
N PRO A 39 -9.88 -58.73 18.87
CA PRO A 39 -9.15 -57.96 19.86
C PRO A 39 -9.86 -58.14 21.20
N GLY A 40 -9.24 -58.90 22.10
CA GLY A 40 -9.71 -59.12 23.46
C GLY A 40 -10.14 -57.80 24.16
N PRO A 41 -11.19 -57.83 25.00
CA PRO A 41 -11.80 -56.62 25.54
C PRO A 41 -10.98 -56.02 26.70
N ALA A 42 -9.82 -55.43 26.41
CA ALA A 42 -8.84 -55.08 27.45
C ALA A 42 -8.46 -53.59 27.63
N PRO A 43 -8.94 -52.60 26.84
CA PRO A 43 -8.85 -51.19 27.26
C PRO A 43 -10.21 -50.57 27.60
N ARG A 44 -11.31 -51.06 27.01
CA ARG A 44 -12.65 -50.49 27.19
C ARG A 44 -13.22 -50.71 28.59
N ARG A 45 -13.05 -51.90 29.17
CA ARG A 45 -13.50 -52.19 30.55
C ARG A 45 -12.74 -51.36 31.59
N ARG A 46 -11.43 -51.14 31.41
CA ARG A 46 -10.61 -50.29 32.29
C ARG A 46 -10.98 -48.81 32.18
N LYS A 47 -11.26 -48.30 30.97
CA LYS A 47 -11.74 -46.92 30.74
C LYS A 47 -13.16 -46.72 31.28
N ALA A 48 -14.06 -47.69 31.12
CA ALA A 48 -15.41 -47.65 31.65
C ALA A 48 -15.44 -47.72 33.19
N ALA A 49 -14.61 -48.58 33.81
CA ALA A 49 -14.45 -48.65 35.26
C ALA A 49 -13.85 -47.37 35.84
N LYS A 50 -12.87 -46.76 35.17
CA LYS A 50 -12.30 -45.47 35.56
C LYS A 50 -13.31 -44.32 35.44
N LYS A 51 -14.09 -44.28 34.36
CA LYS A 51 -15.18 -43.29 34.17
C LYS A 51 -16.28 -43.45 35.23
N ARG A 52 -16.64 -44.69 35.59
CA ARG A 52 -17.59 -44.97 36.68
C ARG A 52 -17.03 -44.55 38.05
N LYS A 53 -15.74 -44.76 38.31
CA LYS A 53 -15.07 -44.31 39.55
C LYS A 53 -14.95 -42.79 39.63
N GLU A 54 -14.65 -42.11 38.53
CA GLU A 54 -14.61 -40.64 38.45
C GLU A 54 -16.02 -40.04 38.58
N ALA A 55 -17.03 -40.66 37.99
CA ALA A 55 -18.43 -40.28 38.17
C ALA A 55 -18.91 -40.49 39.63
N ALA A 56 -18.48 -41.57 40.28
CA ALA A 56 -18.77 -41.81 41.69
C ALA A 56 -18.08 -40.78 42.61
N VAL A 57 -16.85 -40.35 42.31
CA VAL A 57 -16.16 -39.29 43.07
C VAL A 57 -16.75 -37.90 42.80
N ALA A 58 -17.30 -37.67 41.61
CA ALA A 58 -18.02 -36.43 41.28
C ALA A 58 -19.44 -36.40 41.90
N ALA A 59 -20.05 -37.55 42.15
CA ALA A 59 -21.37 -37.68 42.77
C ALA A 59 -21.35 -37.52 44.30
N ILE A 60 -20.18 -37.52 44.95
CA ILE A 60 -20.08 -37.20 46.39
C ILE A 60 -20.25 -35.68 46.56
N PRO A 61 -21.34 -35.20 47.19
CA PRO A 61 -21.52 -33.78 47.45
C PRO A 61 -20.41 -33.31 48.39
N ARG A 62 -19.64 -32.31 47.96
CA ARG A 62 -18.56 -31.75 48.78
C ARG A 62 -19.15 -30.80 49.82
N GLY A 63 -18.74 -30.97 51.08
CA GLY A 63 -19.11 -30.07 52.17
C GLY A 63 -18.59 -28.65 51.93
N ARG A 64 -19.34 -27.65 52.42
CA ARG A 64 -18.90 -26.25 52.40
C ARG A 64 -17.89 -26.02 53.54
N PRO A 65 -16.74 -25.37 53.30
CA PRO A 65 -15.80 -25.03 54.37
C PRO A 65 -16.45 -24.06 55.35
N LYS A 66 -16.06 -24.13 56.62
CA LYS A 66 -16.65 -23.34 57.71
C LYS A 66 -16.57 -21.81 57.49
N SER A 67 -15.59 -21.35 56.71
CA SER A 67 -15.40 -19.94 56.33
C SER A 67 -16.18 -19.50 55.07
N GLY A 68 -16.88 -20.41 54.38
CA GLY A 68 -17.60 -20.13 53.14
C GLY A 68 -16.73 -19.78 51.92
N ARG A 69 -15.43 -19.50 52.10
CA ARG A 69 -14.49 -19.13 51.04
C ARG A 69 -13.64 -20.32 50.64
N VAL A 70 -13.86 -20.82 49.42
CA VAL A 70 -13.06 -21.88 48.82
C VAL A 70 -11.84 -21.25 48.14
N TRP A 71 -10.63 -21.62 48.56
CA TRP A 71 -9.40 -21.01 48.03
C TRP A 71 -8.92 -21.60 46.68
N LYS A 72 -9.40 -22.80 46.31
CA LYS A 72 -9.14 -23.44 45.01
C LYS A 72 -10.44 -23.92 44.40
N ASP A 73 -10.78 -23.39 43.23
CA ASP A 73 -11.95 -23.84 42.49
C ASP A 73 -11.74 -25.26 41.93
N PRO A 74 -12.51 -26.26 42.38
CA PRO A 74 -12.38 -27.63 41.88
C PRO A 74 -12.84 -27.78 40.41
N GLY A 75 -13.58 -26.80 39.88
CA GLY A 75 -14.07 -26.78 38.49
C GLY A 75 -13.07 -26.23 37.46
N ARG A 76 -11.96 -25.62 37.90
CA ARG A 76 -10.98 -25.05 36.97
C ARG A 76 -10.13 -26.18 36.39
N LYS A 77 -10.25 -26.40 35.07
CA LYS A 77 -9.46 -27.43 34.36
C LYS A 77 -7.97 -27.14 34.55
N ARG A 78 -7.19 -28.20 34.78
CA ARG A 78 -5.72 -28.10 34.91
C ARG A 78 -5.14 -27.55 33.61
N PHE A 79 -4.12 -26.69 33.68
CA PHE A 79 -3.40 -26.20 32.49
C PHE A 79 -2.81 -27.34 31.65
N SER A 80 -2.55 -28.51 32.26
CA SER A 80 -2.13 -29.74 31.57
C SER A 80 -3.21 -30.34 30.65
N LEU A 81 -4.49 -29.96 30.78
CA LEU A 81 -5.55 -30.32 29.85
C LEU A 81 -5.59 -29.39 28.63
N MET A 82 -4.79 -28.31 28.60
CA MET A 82 -4.60 -27.49 27.42
C MET A 82 -3.78 -28.30 26.42
N VAL A 83 -4.45 -28.83 25.40
CA VAL A 83 -3.79 -29.52 24.29
C VAL A 83 -2.93 -28.49 23.57
N ARG A 84 -1.61 -28.65 23.67
CA ARG A 84 -0.67 -27.89 22.84
C ARG A 84 -0.64 -28.55 21.48
N ASP A 85 -1.29 -27.94 20.51
CA ASP A 85 -1.23 -28.41 19.13
C ASP A 85 0.23 -28.49 18.67
N LYS A 86 0.57 -29.54 17.92
CA LYS A 86 1.90 -29.67 17.32
C LYS A 86 2.05 -28.48 16.37
N PRO A 87 3.02 -27.57 16.58
CA PRO A 87 3.21 -26.48 15.65
C PRO A 87 3.56 -27.11 14.30
N LEU A 88 2.75 -26.86 13.26
CA LEU A 88 3.07 -27.29 11.90
C LEU A 88 4.39 -26.63 11.51
N ARG A 89 5.49 -27.38 11.59
CA ARG A 89 6.80 -26.92 11.18
C ARG A 89 6.81 -26.97 9.66
N ALA A 90 6.59 -25.83 9.02
CA ALA A 90 6.88 -25.68 7.60
C ALA A 90 8.35 -26.07 7.36
N SER A 91 8.58 -26.94 6.37
CA SER A 91 9.94 -27.34 5.98
C SER A 91 10.78 -26.12 5.58
N TRP A 92 12.09 -26.25 5.68
CA TRP A 92 13.03 -25.16 5.34
C TRP A 92 12.80 -24.63 3.92
N GLU A 93 12.59 -25.53 2.96
CA GLU A 93 12.28 -25.19 1.57
C GLU A 93 11.05 -24.30 1.44
N ARG A 94 9.98 -24.57 2.19
CA ARG A 94 8.77 -23.72 2.19
C ARG A 94 9.07 -22.32 2.70
N LYS A 95 9.91 -22.19 3.72
CA LYS A 95 10.34 -20.88 4.25
C LYS A 95 11.21 -20.11 3.25
N VAL A 96 12.05 -20.82 2.50
CA VAL A 96 12.89 -20.21 1.46
C VAL A 96 12.01 -19.71 0.31
N LYS A 97 11.08 -20.54 -0.18
CA LYS A 97 10.11 -20.14 -1.23
C LYS A 97 9.27 -18.94 -0.80
N GLU A 98 8.69 -18.99 0.39
CA GLU A 98 7.91 -17.87 0.93
C GLU A 98 8.74 -16.58 1.06
N ARG A 99 10.02 -16.68 1.45
CA ARG A 99 10.91 -15.52 1.52
C ARG A 99 11.18 -14.93 0.13
N GLN A 100 11.38 -15.78 -0.88
CA GLN A 100 11.58 -15.35 -2.26
C GLN A 100 10.32 -14.68 -2.81
N GLU A 101 9.15 -15.29 -2.62
CA GLU A 101 7.86 -14.71 -3.03
C GLU A 101 7.62 -13.35 -2.37
N ARG A 102 7.84 -13.25 -1.05
CA ARG A 102 7.73 -11.98 -0.32
C ARG A 102 8.70 -10.91 -0.85
N ARG A 103 9.89 -11.31 -1.29
CA ARG A 103 10.87 -10.39 -1.89
C ARG A 103 10.37 -9.86 -3.24
N LEU A 104 9.91 -10.74 -4.12
CA LEU A 104 9.38 -10.37 -5.44
C LEU A 104 8.16 -9.43 -5.31
N VAL A 105 7.24 -9.73 -4.39
CA VAL A 105 6.07 -8.87 -4.14
C VAL A 105 6.49 -7.48 -3.66
N ARG A 106 7.49 -7.39 -2.78
CA ARG A 106 8.02 -6.09 -2.30
C ARG A 106 8.69 -5.31 -3.41
N GLU A 107 9.47 -5.97 -4.26
CA GLU A 107 10.14 -5.34 -5.40
C GLU A 107 9.11 -4.79 -6.41
N LEU A 108 8.07 -5.57 -6.72
CA LEU A 108 6.96 -5.10 -7.57
C LEU A 108 6.22 -3.92 -6.94
N ALA A 109 5.89 -4.00 -5.65
CA ALA A 109 5.23 -2.90 -4.95
C ALA A 109 6.07 -1.61 -4.97
N ARG A 110 7.39 -1.73 -4.81
CA ARG A 110 8.33 -0.62 -4.90
C ARG A 110 8.35 -0.01 -6.30
N GLN A 111 8.44 -0.83 -7.36
CA GLN A 111 8.40 -0.36 -8.74
C GLN A 111 7.11 0.42 -9.05
N LEU A 112 5.96 -0.05 -8.56
CA LEU A 112 4.69 0.66 -8.73
C LEU A 112 4.66 2.00 -7.99
N GLN A 113 5.25 2.08 -6.79
CA GLN A 113 5.35 3.32 -6.03
C GLN A 113 6.28 4.32 -6.73
N GLU A 114 7.45 3.87 -7.17
CA GLU A 114 8.42 4.70 -7.90
C GLU A 114 7.81 5.24 -9.21
N GLY A 115 7.07 4.41 -9.96
CA GLY A 115 6.34 4.86 -11.14
C GLY A 115 5.33 5.97 -10.84
N LYS A 116 4.56 5.84 -9.75
CA LYS A 116 3.62 6.88 -9.29
C LYS A 116 4.34 8.15 -8.84
N GLN A 117 5.48 8.03 -8.16
CA GLN A 117 6.26 9.17 -7.70
C GLN A 117 6.84 9.96 -8.87
N ARG A 118 7.48 9.28 -9.84
CA ARG A 118 8.02 9.91 -11.05
C ARG A 118 6.96 10.69 -11.82
N GLN A 119 5.77 10.11 -12.01
CA GLN A 119 4.65 10.82 -12.66
C GLN A 119 4.19 12.07 -11.90
N ARG A 120 4.21 12.03 -10.56
CA ARG A 120 3.85 13.20 -9.73
C ARG A 120 4.92 14.28 -9.80
N GLU A 121 6.19 13.89 -9.75
CA GLU A 121 7.33 14.80 -9.85
C GLU A 121 7.39 15.48 -11.21
N GLU A 122 7.17 14.74 -12.30
CA GLU A 122 7.10 15.32 -13.64
C GLU A 122 5.95 16.34 -13.77
N LYS A 123 4.77 16.02 -13.22
CA LYS A 123 3.65 16.97 -13.16
C LYS A 123 3.98 18.21 -12.33
N LYS A 124 4.68 18.05 -11.20
CA LYS A 124 5.13 19.18 -10.37
C LYS A 124 6.14 20.04 -11.13
N ARG A 125 7.16 19.43 -11.72
CA ARG A 125 8.17 20.10 -12.54
C ARG A 125 7.52 20.89 -13.68
N ARG A 126 6.58 20.29 -14.41
CA ARG A 126 5.83 20.98 -15.48
C ARG A 126 5.04 22.18 -14.96
N ARG A 127 4.42 22.07 -13.78
CA ARG A 127 3.71 23.20 -13.13
C ARG A 127 4.66 24.30 -12.73
N GLU A 128 5.80 23.96 -12.12
CA GLU A 128 6.83 24.91 -11.73
C GLU A 128 7.42 25.64 -12.95
N GLU A 129 7.74 24.93 -14.02
CA GLU A 129 8.21 25.52 -15.27
C GLU A 129 7.15 26.43 -15.90
N ASN A 130 5.88 26.02 -15.91
CA ASN A 130 4.79 26.87 -16.38
C ASN A 130 4.60 28.13 -15.52
N LEU A 131 4.72 28.01 -14.19
CA LEU A 131 4.65 29.15 -13.29
C LEU A 131 5.82 30.11 -13.49
N LYS A 132 7.05 29.59 -13.64
CA LYS A 132 8.23 30.40 -13.98
C LYS A 132 8.03 31.14 -15.29
N ARG A 133 7.56 30.44 -16.33
CA ARG A 133 7.23 31.06 -17.63
C ARG A 133 6.16 32.14 -17.50
N ARG A 134 5.12 31.94 -16.68
CA ARG A 134 4.11 32.97 -16.42
C ARG A 134 4.70 34.19 -15.74
N LEU A 135 5.50 34.02 -14.68
CA LEU A 135 6.15 35.14 -13.98
C LEU A 135 7.11 35.91 -14.90
N GLU A 136 7.86 35.21 -15.75
CA GLU A 136 8.74 35.84 -16.74
C GLU A 136 7.94 36.53 -17.85
N ASN A 137 6.85 35.93 -18.30
CA ASN A 137 5.95 36.53 -19.28
C ASN A 137 5.23 37.75 -18.71
N GLU A 138 4.81 37.74 -17.45
CA GLU A 138 4.25 38.91 -16.76
C GLU A 138 5.28 40.03 -16.70
N ARG A 139 6.53 39.72 -16.32
CA ARG A 139 7.64 40.68 -16.32
C ARG A 139 7.96 41.23 -17.71
N LYS A 140 7.84 40.41 -18.77
CA LYS A 140 8.10 40.81 -20.17
C LYS A 140 6.90 41.51 -20.83
N ALA A 141 5.68 41.11 -20.49
CA ALA A 141 4.43 41.67 -20.97
C ALA A 141 4.12 43.00 -20.29
N GLU A 142 4.76 43.28 -19.15
CA GLU A 142 4.85 44.63 -18.62
C GLU A 142 5.67 45.51 -19.59
N ILE A 143 4.98 46.07 -20.58
CA ILE A 143 5.55 47.01 -21.55
C ILE A 143 5.83 48.32 -20.80
N VAL A 144 7.05 48.45 -20.26
CA VAL A 144 7.50 49.66 -19.56
C VAL A 144 8.01 50.69 -20.55
N GLN A 145 7.51 51.92 -20.45
CA GLN A 145 8.13 53.06 -21.09
C GLN A 145 9.30 53.56 -20.23
N VAL A 146 10.53 53.41 -20.71
CA VAL A 146 11.72 53.87 -19.97
C VAL A 146 11.78 55.40 -19.98
N ILE A 147 11.55 56.01 -18.82
CA ILE A 147 11.66 57.46 -18.63
C ILE A 147 13.10 57.79 -18.26
N ARG A 148 13.91 58.19 -19.24
CA ARG A 148 15.33 58.55 -19.02
C ARG A 148 15.52 59.86 -18.24
N ASN A 149 14.55 60.77 -18.28
CA ASN A 149 14.59 62.03 -17.55
C ASN A 149 13.44 62.13 -16.52
N PRO A 150 13.74 62.10 -15.20
CA PRO A 150 12.71 62.09 -14.15
C PRO A 150 11.99 63.43 -13.98
N THR A 151 12.53 64.54 -14.49
CA THR A 151 11.86 65.85 -14.43
C THR A 151 10.54 65.86 -15.22
N LYS A 152 10.40 64.97 -16.22
CA LYS A 152 9.15 64.82 -16.98
C LYS A 152 7.99 64.31 -16.13
N LEU A 153 8.24 63.47 -15.12
CA LEU A 153 7.21 63.04 -14.16
C LEU A 153 6.72 64.20 -13.29
N LYS A 154 7.63 65.11 -12.91
CA LYS A 154 7.29 66.28 -12.10
C LYS A 154 6.45 67.31 -12.86
N ARG A 155 6.56 67.34 -14.19
CA ARG A 155 5.76 68.22 -15.06
C ARG A 155 4.38 67.64 -15.41
N ALA A 156 4.15 66.35 -15.18
CA ALA A 156 2.90 65.69 -15.50
C ALA A 156 1.79 66.02 -14.49
N LYS A 157 0.52 65.93 -14.93
CA LYS A 157 -0.64 66.23 -14.09
C LYS A 157 -0.82 65.17 -13.00
N LYS A 158 -1.16 65.58 -11.77
CA LYS A 158 -1.34 64.70 -10.61
C LYS A 158 -2.31 63.52 -10.84
N LYS A 159 -3.36 63.70 -11.66
CA LYS A 159 -4.29 62.60 -12.02
C LYS A 159 -3.65 61.53 -12.92
N GLN A 160 -2.73 61.91 -13.82
CA GLN A 160 -2.02 60.94 -14.67
C GLN A 160 -1.00 60.15 -13.84
N LEU A 161 -0.31 60.80 -12.90
CA LEU A 161 0.64 60.15 -12.00
C LEU A 161 0.01 59.04 -11.13
N ARG A 162 -1.30 59.12 -10.85
CA ARG A 162 -2.04 58.06 -10.11
C ARG A 162 -2.20 56.76 -10.90
N ARG A 163 -2.12 56.81 -12.23
CA ARG A 163 -2.22 55.63 -13.11
C ARG A 163 -0.86 55.02 -13.46
N VAL A 164 0.23 55.69 -13.09
CA VAL A 164 1.59 55.26 -13.41
C VAL A 164 2.09 54.36 -12.28
N GLU A 165 2.29 53.08 -12.58
CA GLU A 165 3.03 52.17 -11.71
C GLU A 165 4.53 52.30 -12.01
N LYS A 166 5.34 52.44 -10.96
CA LYS A 166 6.80 52.56 -11.11
C LYS A 166 7.40 51.16 -11.06
N ARG A 167 8.15 50.81 -12.10
CA ARG A 167 8.91 49.55 -12.19
C ARG A 167 10.39 49.87 -12.37
N ASP A 168 11.22 49.26 -11.54
CA ASP A 168 12.65 49.48 -11.58
C ASP A 168 13.27 48.65 -12.71
N THR A 169 13.55 49.31 -13.83
CA THR A 169 14.25 48.72 -14.98
C THR A 169 15.76 49.04 -14.98
N LEU A 170 16.26 49.75 -13.95
CA LEU A 170 17.66 50.20 -13.85
C LEU A 170 18.67 49.04 -13.94
N ALA A 171 18.34 47.87 -13.40
CA ALA A 171 19.19 46.68 -13.46
C ALA A 171 19.43 46.16 -14.89
N ALA A 172 18.48 46.38 -15.81
CA ALA A 172 18.64 46.05 -17.23
C ALA A 172 19.48 47.11 -17.97
N LEU A 173 19.38 48.38 -17.57
CA LEU A 173 20.11 49.49 -18.17
C LEU A 173 21.61 49.47 -17.80
N GLN A 174 21.94 49.11 -16.56
CA GLN A 174 23.34 49.03 -16.08
C GLN A 174 24.15 47.89 -16.71
N LYS A 175 23.47 46.84 -17.22
CA LYS A 175 24.11 45.70 -17.90
C LYS A 175 24.43 45.95 -19.37
N ALA A 176 23.88 46.99 -19.98
CA ALA A 176 24.21 47.35 -21.36
C ALA A 176 25.52 48.16 -21.36
N PRO A 177 26.64 47.64 -21.93
CA PRO A 177 27.84 48.45 -22.06
C PRO A 177 27.54 49.65 -22.96
N VAL A 178 27.89 50.84 -22.47
CA VAL A 178 27.80 52.08 -23.23
C VAL A 178 28.74 51.96 -24.42
N ARG A 179 28.19 51.77 -25.62
CA ARG A 179 28.97 51.81 -26.86
C ARG A 179 29.38 53.26 -27.11
N HIS A 180 30.58 53.63 -26.69
CA HIS A 180 31.22 54.86 -27.12
C HIS A 180 31.52 54.71 -28.61
N LYS A 181 30.86 55.51 -29.46
CA LYS A 181 31.26 55.64 -30.85
C LYS A 181 32.63 56.31 -30.85
N ALA A 182 33.67 55.58 -31.26
CA ALA A 182 34.96 56.18 -31.53
C ALA A 182 34.75 57.25 -32.60
N ALA A 183 35.12 58.49 -32.28
CA ALA A 183 35.16 59.56 -33.26
C ALA A 183 36.26 59.19 -34.26
N THR A 184 35.87 58.90 -35.49
CA THR A 184 36.77 58.84 -36.64
C THR A 184 37.21 60.26 -36.95
N GLU A 185 38.53 60.48 -36.93
CA GLU A 185 39.24 61.69 -37.36
C GLU A 185 38.95 62.06 -38.82
#